data_AF-A0AAU9VW76-F1
#
_entry.id   AF-A0AAU9VW76-F1
#
_cell.length_a   1.000
_cell.length_b   1.000
_cell.length_c   1.000
_cell.angle_alpha   90.00
_cell.angle_beta   90.00
_cell.angle_gamma   90.00
#
_symmetry.space_group_name_H-M   'P 1'
#
loop_
_entity.id
_entity.type
_entity.pdbx_description
1 polymer ?
#
loop_
_entity_poly.entity_id
_entity_poly.type
_entity_poly.pdbx_seq_one_letter_code
_entity_poly.pdbx_strand_id
1 'polypeptide(L)'
;MKEFYKSLSECSIKPVCPSLIHLYSNLFIFSTRNIKAVPNFYYKKYLELSYPDLLKECYKVDLKLLDEQLKAIERDTANQAKQSPFFQHRAWRKGASKCSAASHTDLSGPSQSLIKAICYPSMFHFTIAAAEHGYKHEAQAIAAYKKTMKEIQVNFVVIKCGTSIYKKYPFFAGNFRFFM
;
A
#
# COMPACT_ATOMS: atom_id res chain seq x y z
N MET A 1 20.44 30.45 8.88
CA MET A 1 19.50 29.86 7.89
C MET A 1 19.77 28.37 7.61
N LYS A 2 20.95 27.96 7.11
CA LYS A 2 21.23 26.53 6.84
C LYS A 2 21.17 25.63 8.08
N GLU A 3 21.68 26.10 9.22
CA GLU A 3 21.64 25.37 10.50
C GLU A 3 20.23 25.19 11.06
N PHE A 4 19.35 26.18 10.87
CA PHE A 4 17.95 26.11 11.28
C PHE A 4 17.18 25.01 10.52
N TYR A 5 17.41 24.89 9.21
CA TYR A 5 16.80 23.81 8.44
C TYR A 5 17.42 22.44 8.72
N LYS A 6 18.70 22.40 9.10
CA LYS A 6 19.36 21.18 9.56
C LYS A 6 18.74 20.69 10.88
N SER A 7 18.60 21.55 11.88
CA SER A 7 17.97 21.18 13.15
C SER A 7 16.51 20.76 12.99
N LEU A 8 15.77 21.41 12.08
CA LEU A 8 14.41 20.99 11.72
C LEU A 8 14.36 19.62 11.03
N SER A 9 15.38 19.25 10.25
CA SER A 9 15.44 17.94 9.58
C SER A 9 15.72 16.78 10.55
N GLU A 10 16.32 17.08 11.71
CA GLU A 10 16.70 16.10 12.75
C GLU A 10 15.59 15.88 13.79
N CYS A 11 14.47 16.61 13.69
CA CYS A 11 13.33 16.48 14.60
C CYS A 11 12.59 15.14 14.43
N SER A 12 12.01 14.64 15.53
CA SER A 12 11.19 13.41 15.55
C SER A 12 9.91 13.53 14.72
N ILE A 13 9.40 14.75 14.59
CA ILE A 13 8.30 15.14 13.72
C ILE A 13 8.92 15.64 12.41
N LYS A 14 8.37 15.23 11.26
CA LYS A 14 8.80 15.75 9.94
C LYS A 14 8.08 17.08 9.64
N PRO A 15 8.68 18.26 9.89
CA PRO A 15 8.05 19.53 9.54
C PRO A 15 7.92 19.68 8.03
N VAL A 16 6.88 20.37 7.56
CA VAL A 16 6.67 20.62 6.12
C VAL A 16 7.71 21.56 5.52
N CYS A 17 8.25 22.50 6.30
CA CYS A 17 9.12 23.56 5.79
C CYS A 17 10.39 23.03 5.06
N PRO A 18 11.13 22.02 5.57
CA PRO A 18 12.25 21.41 4.83
C PRO A 18 11.85 20.71 3.52
N SER A 19 10.57 20.38 3.31
CA SER A 19 10.13 19.78 2.03
C SER A 19 10.22 20.74 0.84
N LEU A 20 10.19 22.05 1.11
CA LEU A 20 10.28 23.11 0.10
C LEU A 20 11.72 23.45 -0.28
N ILE A 21 12.70 22.92 0.45
CA ILE A 21 14.12 23.23 0.26
C ILE A 21 14.77 22.06 -0.46
N HIS A 22 15.33 22.32 -1.65
CA HIS A 22 15.90 21.29 -2.52
C HIS A 22 16.91 20.35 -1.82
N LEU A 23 17.69 20.85 -0.86
CA LEU A 23 18.65 20.06 -0.09
C LEU A 23 18.00 19.02 0.83
N TYR A 24 16.78 19.28 1.32
CA TYR A 24 16.09 18.45 2.30
C TYR A 24 14.80 17.83 1.75
N SER A 25 14.32 18.25 0.57
CA SER A 25 13.10 17.78 -0.06
C SER A 25 13.12 16.28 -0.33
N ASN A 26 14.30 15.71 -0.61
CA ASN A 26 14.47 14.28 -0.83
C ASN A 26 14.07 13.43 0.38
N LEU A 27 14.10 13.97 1.61
CA LEU A 27 13.68 13.28 2.84
C LEU A 27 12.16 13.07 2.92
N PHE A 28 11.40 13.77 2.07
CA PHE A 28 9.93 13.74 2.00
C PHE A 28 9.42 12.97 0.78
N ILE A 29 10.32 12.59 -0.12
CA ILE A 29 9.97 11.82 -1.32
C ILE A 29 10.17 10.34 -0.99
N PHE A 30 9.13 9.54 -1.21
CA PHE A 30 9.22 8.09 -1.07
C PHE A 30 10.11 7.50 -2.17
N SER A 31 10.96 6.54 -1.80
CA SER A 31 11.82 5.82 -2.74
C SER A 31 11.01 5.12 -3.83
N THR A 32 9.78 4.75 -3.50
CA THR A 32 8.83 4.07 -4.39
C THR A 32 8.10 4.98 -5.37
N ARG A 33 8.30 6.32 -5.33
CA ARG A 33 7.61 7.27 -6.23
C ARG A 33 7.83 6.95 -7.72
N ASN A 34 9.03 6.48 -8.07
CA ASN A 34 9.41 6.17 -9.45
C ASN A 34 9.01 4.74 -9.87
N ILE A 35 8.52 3.93 -8.94
CA ILE A 35 8.04 2.57 -9.27
C ILE A 35 6.66 2.71 -9.89
N LYS A 36 6.51 2.21 -11.13
CA LYS A 36 5.24 2.27 -11.84
C LYS A 36 4.17 1.45 -11.09
N ALA A 37 3.17 2.15 -10.56
CA ALA A 37 1.97 1.54 -10.03
C ALA A 37 0.95 1.32 -11.17
N VAL A 38 0.00 0.41 -10.98
CA VAL A 38 -1.03 0.11 -12.00
C VAL A 38 -1.83 1.34 -12.46
N PRO A 39 -2.20 2.31 -11.60
CA PRO A 39 -2.86 3.55 -12.05
C PRO A 39 -2.06 4.35 -13.09
N ASN A 40 -0.73 4.21 -13.11
CA ASN A 40 0.14 4.97 -14.01
C ASN A 40 -0.01 4.53 -15.47
N PHE A 41 -0.71 3.43 -15.75
CA PHE A 41 -1.02 2.95 -17.10
C PHE A 41 -2.35 3.51 -17.63
N TYR A 42 -3.01 4.42 -16.91
CA TYR A 42 -4.20 5.11 -17.41
C TYR A 42 -3.81 6.18 -18.43
N TYR A 43 -4.31 6.02 -19.67
CA TYR A 43 -4.17 7.02 -20.72
C TYR A 43 -5.54 7.30 -21.34
N LYS A 44 -5.81 8.59 -21.65
CA LYS A 44 -7.09 9.03 -22.21
C LYS A 44 -7.47 8.26 -23.49
N LYS A 45 -6.48 7.88 -24.31
CA LYS A 45 -6.65 7.08 -25.53
C LYS A 45 -7.38 5.74 -25.31
N TYR A 46 -7.34 5.18 -24.09
CA TYR A 46 -7.99 3.91 -23.79
C TYR A 46 -9.49 4.03 -23.53
N LEU A 47 -10.01 5.25 -23.30
CA LEU A 47 -11.45 5.48 -23.15
C LEU A 47 -12.21 5.34 -24.46
N GLU A 48 -11.52 5.53 -25.58
CA GLU A 48 -12.08 5.50 -26.93
C GLU A 48 -11.99 4.10 -27.58
N LEU A 49 -11.29 3.16 -26.93
CA LEU A 49 -11.13 1.80 -27.45
C LEU A 49 -12.36 0.93 -27.18
N SER A 50 -12.65 0.04 -28.12
CA SER A 50 -13.59 -1.05 -27.91
C SER A 50 -13.07 -2.02 -26.84
N TYR A 51 -13.96 -2.73 -26.15
CA TYR A 51 -13.57 -3.76 -25.17
C TYR A 51 -12.51 -4.76 -25.69
N PRO A 52 -12.65 -5.36 -26.89
CA PRO A 52 -11.64 -6.30 -27.39
C PRO A 52 -10.30 -5.63 -27.67
N ASP A 53 -10.27 -4.38 -28.13
CA ASP A 53 -9.00 -3.67 -28.38
C ASP A 53 -8.34 -3.22 -27.08
N LEU A 54 -9.13 -2.82 -26.08
CA LEU A 54 -8.65 -2.56 -24.73
C LEU A 54 -8.03 -3.82 -24.11
N LEU A 55 -8.65 -4.99 -24.29
CA LEU A 55 -8.13 -6.26 -23.81
C LEU A 55 -6.75 -6.57 -24.42
N LYS A 56 -6.57 -6.34 -25.73
CA LYS A 56 -5.28 -6.51 -26.42
C LYS A 56 -4.20 -5.59 -25.84
N GLU A 57 -4.53 -4.33 -25.54
CA GLU A 57 -3.59 -3.40 -24.91
C GLU A 57 -3.24 -3.83 -23.48
N CYS A 58 -4.22 -4.33 -22.71
CA CYS A 58 -3.99 -4.84 -21.36
C CYS A 58 -2.97 -6.00 -21.32
N TYR A 59 -3.00 -6.90 -22.30
CA TYR A 59 -2.03 -8.00 -22.39
C TYR A 59 -0.59 -7.53 -22.68
N LYS A 60 -0.40 -6.32 -23.21
CA LYS A 60 0.94 -5.74 -23.45
C LYS A 60 1.56 -5.13 -22.19
N VAL A 61 0.76 -4.92 -21.14
CA VAL A 61 1.23 -4.27 -19.91
C VAL A 61 2.06 -5.26 -19.08
N ASP A 62 3.35 -4.97 -18.92
CA ASP A 62 4.19 -5.71 -17.99
C ASP A 62 4.10 -5.10 -16.58
N LEU A 63 3.63 -5.91 -15.63
CA LEU A 63 3.50 -5.56 -14.21
C LEU A 63 4.59 -6.18 -13.35
N LYS A 64 5.62 -6.80 -13.95
CA LYS A 64 6.75 -7.37 -13.20
C LYS A 64 7.45 -6.29 -12.39
N LEU A 65 7.80 -6.66 -11.16
CA LEU A 65 8.56 -5.84 -10.24
C LEU A 65 9.84 -6.60 -9.86
N LEU A 66 10.94 -5.86 -9.77
CA LEU A 66 12.21 -6.40 -9.28
C LEU A 66 12.14 -6.62 -7.76
N ASP A 67 12.96 -7.52 -7.24
CA ASP A 67 12.97 -7.84 -5.80
C ASP A 67 13.33 -6.62 -4.94
N GLU A 68 14.20 -5.74 -5.45
CA GLU A 68 14.54 -4.47 -4.80
C GLU A 68 13.34 -3.52 -4.74
N GLN A 69 12.54 -3.48 -5.80
CA GLN A 69 11.32 -2.67 -5.86
C GLN A 69 10.26 -3.21 -4.88
N LEU A 70 10.12 -4.53 -4.79
CA LEU A 70 9.21 -5.17 -3.82
C LEU A 70 9.62 -4.83 -2.38
N LYS A 71 10.92 -4.93 -2.05
CA LYS A 71 11.45 -4.54 -0.73
C LYS A 71 11.28 -3.05 -0.45
N ALA A 72 11.43 -2.19 -1.46
CA ALA A 72 11.18 -0.76 -1.31
C ALA A 72 9.69 -0.47 -1.04
N ILE A 73 8.78 -1.14 -1.76
CA ILE A 73 7.33 -1.04 -1.54
C ILE A 73 6.97 -1.47 -0.12
N GLU A 74 7.49 -2.61 0.34
CA GLU A 74 7.22 -3.08 1.70
C GLU A 74 7.68 -2.06 2.76
N ARG A 75 8.90 -1.51 2.62
CA ARG A 75 9.42 -0.50 3.57
C ARG A 75 8.61 0.79 3.56
N ASP A 76 8.32 1.35 2.39
CA ASP A 76 7.61 2.62 2.25
C ASP A 76 6.11 2.52 2.58
N THR A 77 5.59 1.30 2.75
CA THR A 77 4.19 1.04 3.12
C THR A 77 4.05 0.40 4.50
N ALA A 78 5.13 0.34 5.29
CA ALA A 78 5.14 -0.28 6.62
C ALA A 78 4.18 0.40 7.62
N ASN A 79 3.87 1.69 7.45
CA ASN A 79 2.84 2.37 8.26
C ASN A 79 1.43 2.23 7.66
N GLN A 80 1.27 1.34 6.68
CA GLN A 80 0.02 0.92 6.08
C GLN A 80 -0.86 2.11 5.65
N ALA A 81 -2.13 2.12 6.05
CA ALA A 81 -3.13 3.12 5.66
C ALA A 81 -2.80 4.57 6.08
N LYS A 82 -1.76 4.80 6.88
CA LYS A 82 -1.31 6.15 7.26
C LYS A 82 -0.47 6.83 6.16
N GLN A 83 -0.05 6.09 5.13
CA GLN A 83 0.86 6.58 4.10
C GLN A 83 0.23 6.48 2.71
N SER A 84 0.36 7.54 1.90
CA SER A 84 -0.15 7.58 0.52
C SER A 84 0.36 6.44 -0.38
N PRO A 85 1.65 6.05 -0.35
CA PRO A 85 2.17 4.93 -1.14
C PRO A 85 1.41 3.61 -0.93
N PHE A 86 0.84 3.38 0.24
CA PHE A 86 0.06 2.17 0.53
C PHE A 86 -1.16 2.06 -0.38
N PHE A 87 -1.90 3.16 -0.55
CA PHE A 87 -3.06 3.16 -1.44
C PHE A 87 -2.64 3.09 -2.91
N GLN A 88 -1.56 3.78 -3.27
CA GLN A 88 -1.02 3.78 -4.63
C GLN A 88 -0.62 2.37 -5.09
N HIS A 89 0.13 1.63 -4.27
CA HIS A 89 0.61 0.30 -4.64
C HIS A 89 -0.45 -0.81 -4.49
N ARG A 90 -1.51 -0.57 -3.71
CA ARG A 90 -2.69 -1.47 -3.63
C ARG A 90 -3.72 -1.23 -4.72
N ALA A 91 -3.78 -0.03 -5.29
CA ALA A 91 -4.75 0.29 -6.33
C ALA A 91 -4.67 -0.72 -7.48
N TRP A 92 -5.82 -1.19 -7.92
CA TRP A 92 -6.00 -2.21 -8.97
C TRP A 92 -5.48 -3.61 -8.63
N ARG A 93 -4.97 -3.84 -7.41
CA ARG A 93 -4.56 -5.18 -6.95
C ARG A 93 -5.63 -5.76 -6.02
N LYS A 94 -5.93 -7.04 -6.20
CA LYS A 94 -6.81 -7.81 -5.31
C LYS A 94 -6.10 -8.01 -3.97
N GLY A 95 -6.58 -7.28 -2.96
CA GLY A 95 -6.13 -7.44 -1.58
C GLY A 95 -6.79 -8.65 -0.91
N ALA A 96 -6.13 -9.25 0.08
CA ALA A 96 -6.67 -10.38 0.85
C ALA A 96 -8.12 -10.17 1.35
N SER A 97 -8.43 -8.98 1.89
CA SER A 97 -9.77 -8.62 2.38
C SER A 97 -10.84 -8.51 1.29
N LYS A 98 -10.45 -8.47 0.01
CA LYS A 98 -11.33 -8.40 -1.15
C LYS A 98 -11.29 -9.66 -2.00
N CYS A 99 -10.40 -10.62 -1.71
CA CYS A 99 -10.29 -11.87 -2.46
C CYS A 99 -11.59 -12.67 -2.43
N SER A 100 -12.20 -12.87 -1.27
CA SER A 100 -13.47 -13.60 -1.17
C SER A 100 -14.57 -12.93 -2.00
N ALA A 101 -14.81 -11.62 -1.79
CA ALA A 101 -15.80 -10.88 -2.58
C ALA A 101 -15.52 -10.94 -4.09
N ALA A 102 -14.27 -10.82 -4.50
CA ALA A 102 -13.87 -10.87 -5.90
C ALA A 102 -14.03 -12.27 -6.52
N SER A 103 -13.95 -13.35 -5.74
CA SER A 103 -14.15 -14.72 -6.23
C SER A 103 -15.62 -15.11 -6.36
N HIS A 104 -16.52 -14.43 -5.65
CA HIS A 104 -17.97 -14.70 -5.68
C HIS A 104 -18.76 -13.71 -6.56
N THR A 105 -18.06 -12.81 -7.25
CA THR A 105 -18.69 -11.81 -8.12
C THR A 105 -18.84 -12.39 -9.52
N ASP A 106 -20.02 -12.26 -10.12
CA ASP A 106 -20.24 -12.60 -11.52
C ASP A 106 -19.41 -11.69 -12.43
N LEU A 107 -18.69 -12.29 -13.37
CA LEU A 107 -17.89 -11.59 -14.37
C LEU A 107 -18.77 -10.81 -15.36
N SER A 108 -20.00 -11.26 -15.59
CA SER A 108 -20.94 -10.61 -16.52
C SER A 108 -21.53 -9.30 -15.95
N GLY A 109 -21.59 -9.19 -14.62
CA GLY A 109 -22.18 -8.06 -13.91
C GLY A 109 -21.48 -7.78 -12.58
N PRO A 110 -20.20 -7.37 -12.59
CA PRO A 110 -19.46 -7.19 -11.36
C PRO A 110 -19.98 -6.01 -10.53
N SER A 111 -19.96 -6.16 -9.20
CA SER A 111 -20.34 -5.10 -8.28
C SER A 111 -19.49 -3.85 -8.49
N GLN A 112 -20.13 -2.73 -8.86
CA GLN A 112 -19.45 -1.46 -9.07
C GLN A 112 -18.75 -0.95 -7.80
N SER A 113 -19.34 -1.21 -6.63
CA SER A 113 -18.73 -0.81 -5.35
C SER A 113 -17.46 -1.62 -5.07
N LEU A 114 -17.44 -2.92 -5.42
CA LEU A 114 -16.26 -3.76 -5.31
C LEU A 114 -15.16 -3.31 -6.27
N ILE A 115 -15.50 -3.00 -7.52
CA ILE A 115 -14.55 -2.46 -8.50
C ILE A 115 -13.94 -1.15 -7.99
N LYS A 116 -14.77 -0.20 -7.53
CA LYS A 116 -14.31 1.08 -7.00
C LYS A 116 -13.38 0.89 -5.80
N ALA A 117 -13.70 -0.03 -4.89
CA ALA A 117 -12.86 -0.34 -3.73
C ALA A 117 -11.49 -0.95 -4.10
N ILE A 118 -11.42 -1.77 -5.16
CA ILE A 118 -10.16 -2.37 -5.63
C ILE A 118 -9.33 -1.34 -6.40
N CYS A 119 -9.95 -0.58 -7.30
CA CYS A 119 -9.25 0.33 -8.20
C CYS A 119 -8.85 1.65 -7.51
N TYR A 120 -9.64 2.11 -6.55
CA TYR A 120 -9.49 3.42 -5.90
C TYR A 120 -9.54 3.32 -4.37
N PRO A 121 -8.61 2.58 -3.75
CA PRO A 121 -8.67 2.27 -2.31
C PRO A 121 -8.49 3.50 -1.41
N SER A 122 -7.92 4.60 -1.90
CA SER A 122 -7.84 5.86 -1.15
C SER A 122 -9.21 6.51 -0.98
N MET A 123 -10.05 6.45 -2.02
CA MET A 123 -11.37 7.11 -2.04
C MET A 123 -12.48 6.20 -1.48
N PHE A 124 -12.37 4.88 -1.67
CA PHE A 124 -13.42 3.92 -1.32
C PHE A 124 -12.96 2.92 -0.26
N HIS A 125 -12.49 3.43 0.89
CA HIS A 125 -12.18 2.61 2.05
C HIS A 125 -13.43 2.39 2.91
N PHE A 126 -13.58 1.17 3.45
CA PHE A 126 -14.73 0.83 4.28
C PHE A 126 -14.47 1.24 5.73
N THR A 127 -15.24 2.18 6.24
CA THR A 127 -15.31 2.53 7.67
C THR A 127 -16.56 1.90 8.27
N ILE A 128 -16.43 0.66 8.75
CA ILE A 128 -17.47 -0.01 9.54
C ILE A 128 -17.05 0.11 11.01
N ALA A 129 -17.99 0.29 11.93
CA ALA A 129 -17.71 0.42 13.36
C ALA A 129 -16.78 -0.69 13.90
N ALA A 130 -16.96 -1.93 13.44
CA ALA A 130 -16.08 -3.05 13.77
C ALA A 130 -14.63 -2.86 13.29
N ALA A 131 -14.45 -2.30 12.08
CA ALA A 131 -13.13 -2.02 11.53
C ALA A 131 -12.42 -0.88 12.27
N GLU A 132 -13.18 0.16 12.67
CA GLU A 132 -12.64 1.25 13.50
C GLU A 132 -12.23 0.76 14.89
N HIS A 133 -13.06 -0.07 15.52
CA HIS A 133 -12.73 -0.68 16.79
C HIS A 133 -11.44 -1.50 16.69
N GLY A 134 -11.33 -2.33 15.64
CA GLY A 134 -10.13 -3.09 15.34
C GLY A 134 -8.90 -2.22 15.16
N TYR A 135 -9.02 -1.09 14.44
CA TYR A 135 -7.93 -0.14 14.26
C TYR A 135 -7.49 0.52 15.58
N LYS A 136 -8.43 0.92 16.44
CA LYS A 136 -8.13 1.57 17.74
C LYS A 136 -7.43 0.64 18.72
N HIS A 137 -7.84 -0.63 18.79
CA HIS A 137 -7.35 -1.59 19.77
C HIS A 137 -6.21 -2.47 19.27
N GLU A 138 -5.84 -2.36 17.99
CA GLU A 138 -4.77 -3.15 17.38
C GLU A 138 -3.46 -3.04 18.16
N ALA A 139 -3.04 -1.81 18.48
CA ALA A 139 -1.80 -1.54 19.20
C ALA A 139 -1.76 -2.24 20.57
N GLN A 140 -2.89 -2.26 21.27
CA GLN A 140 -3.03 -2.92 22.56
C GLN A 140 -2.96 -4.45 22.42
N ALA A 141 -3.64 -5.01 21.41
CA ALA A 141 -3.62 -6.43 21.13
C ALA A 141 -2.20 -6.93 20.79
N ILE A 142 -1.44 -6.18 19.97
CA ILE A 142 -0.05 -6.50 19.64
C ILE A 142 0.83 -6.45 20.89
N ALA A 143 0.66 -5.44 21.75
CA ALA A 143 1.44 -5.31 22.97
C ALA A 143 1.19 -6.48 23.94
N ALA A 144 -0.08 -6.87 24.11
CA ALA A 144 -0.45 -8.03 24.91
C ALA A 144 0.14 -9.32 24.34
N TYR A 145 0.00 -9.55 23.03
CA TYR A 145 0.58 -10.71 22.33
C TYR A 145 2.11 -10.77 22.46
N LYS A 146 2.79 -9.62 22.33
CA LYS A 146 4.25 -9.55 22.48
C LYS A 146 4.70 -9.86 23.90
N LYS A 147 3.90 -9.50 24.91
CA LYS A 147 4.19 -9.82 26.31
C LYS A 147 4.11 -11.33 26.54
N THR A 148 2.99 -11.95 26.14
CA THR A 148 2.78 -13.39 26.34
C THR A 148 3.78 -14.25 25.58
N MET A 149 4.11 -13.90 24.33
CA MET A 149 5.03 -14.69 23.52
C MET A 149 6.49 -14.59 23.98
N LYS A 150 6.89 -13.45 24.58
CA LYS A 150 8.24 -13.31 25.17
C LYS A 150 8.47 -14.19 26.38
N GLU A 151 7.40 -14.55 27.10
CA GLU A 151 7.48 -15.47 28.23
C GLU A 151 7.71 -16.92 27.75
N ILE A 152 7.33 -17.23 26.51
CA ILE A 152 7.39 -18.59 25.94
C ILE A 152 8.63 -18.77 25.03
N GLN A 153 9.00 -17.77 24.24
CA GLN A 153 10.03 -17.87 23.21
C GLN A 153 11.22 -16.94 23.46
N VAL A 154 12.43 -17.49 23.31
CA VAL A 154 13.68 -16.74 23.34
C VAL A 154 13.86 -16.00 22.02
N ASN A 155 14.27 -14.73 22.06
CA ASN A 155 14.48 -13.86 20.90
C ASN A 155 13.23 -13.53 20.06
N PHE A 156 12.04 -13.53 20.68
CA PHE A 156 10.80 -13.16 19.99
C PHE A 156 10.77 -11.68 19.55
N VAL A 157 10.59 -11.44 18.25
CA VAL A 157 10.50 -10.11 17.66
C VAL A 157 9.18 -9.96 16.90
N VAL A 158 8.58 -8.79 17.02
CA VAL A 158 7.38 -8.41 16.28
C VAL A 158 7.77 -7.27 15.36
N ILE A 159 7.72 -7.50 14.05
CA ILE A 159 8.12 -6.53 13.03
C ILE A 159 6.88 -6.05 12.30
N LYS A 160 6.77 -4.73 12.11
CA LYS A 160 5.73 -4.12 11.27
C LYS A 160 5.99 -4.44 9.81
N CYS A 161 4.96 -4.89 9.10
CA CYS A 161 5.05 -5.25 7.69
C CYS A 161 4.27 -4.27 6.83
N GLY A 162 4.82 -3.99 5.65
CA GLY A 162 4.12 -3.25 4.61
C GLY A 162 3.34 -4.15 3.66
N THR A 163 3.01 -3.60 2.51
CA THR A 163 2.37 -4.31 1.41
C THR A 163 3.37 -5.23 0.73
N SER A 164 3.04 -6.52 0.70
CA SER A 164 3.74 -7.53 -0.07
C SER A 164 2.98 -7.81 -1.37
N ILE A 165 3.67 -7.71 -2.50
CA ILE A 165 3.09 -8.00 -3.82
C ILE A 165 3.60 -9.35 -4.27
N TYR A 166 2.69 -10.21 -4.74
CA TYR A 166 3.08 -11.55 -5.18
C TYR A 166 3.78 -11.48 -6.54
N LYS A 167 5.07 -11.84 -6.58
CA LYS A 167 5.94 -11.69 -7.77
C LYS A 167 5.40 -12.40 -9.01
N LYS A 168 4.86 -13.62 -8.85
CA LYS A 168 4.32 -14.41 -9.97
C LYS A 168 2.97 -13.88 -10.48
N TYR A 169 2.15 -13.33 -9.60
CA TYR A 169 0.88 -12.69 -9.95
C TYR A 169 0.78 -11.31 -9.31
N PRO A 170 1.36 -10.27 -9.95
CA PRO A 170 1.44 -8.93 -9.37
C PRO A 170 0.07 -8.36 -9.01
N PHE A 171 -1.01 -8.78 -9.68
CA PHE A 171 -2.37 -8.35 -9.37
C PHE A 171 -2.88 -8.80 -7.99
N PHE A 172 -2.15 -9.62 -7.23
CA PHE A 172 -2.42 -9.92 -5.83
C PHE A 172 -1.48 -9.15 -4.89
N ALA A 173 -2.07 -8.57 -3.85
CA ALA A 173 -1.33 -7.90 -2.78
C ALA A 173 -1.79 -8.37 -1.39
N GLY A 174 -0.83 -8.75 -0.56
CA GLY A 174 -1.02 -9.08 0.84
C GLY A 174 -0.55 -7.94 1.74
N ASN A 175 -1.18 -7.79 2.90
CA ASN A 175 -0.61 -6.99 3.98
C ASN A 175 -0.65 -7.86 5.23
N PHE A 176 0.53 -8.24 5.68
CA PHE A 176 0.68 -8.91 6.96
C PHE A 176 0.59 -7.86 8.05
N ARG A 177 -0.12 -8.18 9.14
CA ARG A 177 -0.20 -7.26 10.27
C ARG A 177 1.18 -7.19 10.94
N PHE A 178 1.75 -8.38 11.21
CA PHE A 178 3.10 -8.59 11.74
C PHE A 178 3.64 -9.95 11.27
N PHE A 179 4.96 -10.08 11.22
CA PHE A 179 5.66 -11.37 11.17
C PHE A 179 6.25 -11.70 12.55
N MET A 180 6.34 -13.00 12.82
CA MET A 180 6.91 -13.62 14.02
C MET A 180 8.35 -14.08 13.74
#